data_AF-A0A0S8BWX4-F1
#
_entry.id   AF-A0A0S8BWX4-F1
#
_cell.length_a   1.000
_cell.length_b   1.000
_cell.length_c   1.000
_cell.angle_alpha   90.00
_cell.angle_beta   90.00
_cell.angle_gamma   90.00
#
_symmetry.space_group_name_H-M   'P 1'
#
loop_
_entity.id
_entity.type
_entity.pdbx_description
1 polymer ?
#
loop_
_entity_poly.entity_id
_entity_poly.type
_entity_poly.pdbx_seq_one_letter_code
_entity_poly.pdbx_strand_id
1 'polypeptide(L)'
;MRAWGGVGLALLWLGLVGAGCDRGAIAETPVALAEATAVEAPPRDHAAESQKLLEEPDREGLLIGEFRLAEDPIVDGDTIRVEGVEGSIRLLSIDTEEKLRGKANRAAAERDFAAYLEKKRGNAIRPQKAETPMGDQATTFAESFFEGVDVVRLERDDPKEMRGQYGRLLAYVFAEKNGRWTSYNVECVRAGMSPYFTKYGYSRRFHNHLTHAEAEAREAQRGIWSPDAKGYSDYDERKAWWEARAQFIRAFEHEANRRDDYVQLSHWDAEARLEERLGQEVTVLGTIGQIKTFKGLVRVSLNGARGTRFPIIFRDRALFRESGMARHAGEPVTVRGFVERYEKKDYRTLQIEVTQPGQAAFPALPWPNEETESKPDR
;
A
#
# COMPACT_ATOMS: atom_id res chain seq x y z
N MET A 1 -6.18 58.60 25.90
CA MET A 1 -6.89 59.89 26.02
C MET A 1 -8.12 59.83 25.14
N ARG A 2 -9.28 60.13 25.73
CA ARG A 2 -10.62 60.10 25.10
C ARG A 2 -10.86 61.39 24.30
N ALA A 3 -11.47 61.28 23.12
CA ALA A 3 -12.40 62.23 22.51
C ALA A 3 -12.81 61.68 21.13
N TRP A 4 -14.02 61.75 20.57
CA TRP A 4 -15.37 62.25 20.90
C TRP A 4 -16.32 61.45 19.97
N GLY A 5 -17.56 61.12 20.36
CA GLY A 5 -18.79 61.84 19.96
C GLY A 5 -19.04 61.76 18.43
N GLY A 6 -20.07 61.12 17.87
CA GLY A 6 -21.40 60.79 18.36
C GLY A 6 -22.46 61.47 17.47
N VAL A 7 -23.22 60.67 16.72
CA VAL A 7 -24.58 60.93 16.16
C VAL A 7 -24.67 62.00 15.04
N GLY A 8 -25.40 61.86 13.92
CA GLY A 8 -26.33 60.88 13.37
C GLY A 8 -27.26 61.56 12.35
N LEU A 9 -27.84 60.77 11.42
CA LEU A 9 -29.04 61.03 10.59
C LEU A 9 -28.97 62.18 9.54
N ALA A 10 -29.59 62.15 8.34
CA ALA A 10 -30.57 61.27 7.71
C ALA A 10 -30.67 61.50 6.18
N LEU A 11 -31.29 60.52 5.51
CA LEU A 11 -32.25 60.62 4.37
C LEU A 11 -31.82 61.08 2.96
N LEU A 12 -31.85 60.07 2.06
CA LEU A 12 -32.62 59.98 0.80
C LEU A 12 -32.46 61.07 -0.27
N TRP A 13 -31.99 60.68 -1.47
CA TRP A 13 -32.54 61.15 -2.75
C TRP A 13 -32.33 60.12 -3.88
N LEU A 14 -33.27 60.17 -4.82
CA LEU A 14 -33.71 59.18 -5.79
C LEU A 14 -33.03 59.35 -7.18
N GLY A 15 -32.80 58.25 -7.90
CA GLY A 15 -33.16 58.15 -9.33
C GLY A 15 -32.08 58.26 -10.42
N LEU A 16 -31.96 57.17 -11.22
CA LEU A 16 -31.94 57.05 -12.71
C LEU A 16 -31.03 55.88 -13.12
N VAL A 17 -31.58 54.70 -13.44
CA VAL A 17 -31.98 54.23 -14.80
C VAL A 17 -30.89 54.37 -15.86
N GLY A 18 -30.26 53.23 -16.18
CA GLY A 18 -29.50 52.99 -17.39
C GLY A 18 -29.64 51.52 -17.77
N ALA A 19 -30.50 51.24 -18.74
CA ALA A 19 -30.78 49.92 -19.28
C ALA A 19 -29.58 49.35 -20.04
N GLY A 20 -29.28 48.08 -19.79
CA GLY A 20 -28.34 47.27 -20.57
C GLY A 20 -28.76 45.82 -20.46
N CYS A 21 -29.64 45.39 -21.36
CA CYS A 21 -29.97 43.99 -21.56
C CYS A 21 -28.77 43.29 -22.20
N ASP A 22 -28.30 42.18 -21.62
CA ASP A 22 -28.01 41.02 -22.45
C ASP A 22 -28.25 39.70 -21.72
N ARG A 23 -28.72 38.75 -22.51
CA ARG A 23 -29.39 37.48 -22.18
C ARG A 23 -28.36 36.42 -21.75
N GLY A 24 -28.66 35.40 -20.95
CA GLY A 24 -29.93 34.95 -20.41
C GLY A 24 -29.74 33.93 -19.29
N ALA A 25 -30.67 33.96 -18.34
CA ALA A 25 -30.88 32.93 -17.34
C ALA A 25 -32.30 32.39 -17.58
N ILE A 26 -32.41 31.13 -17.99
CA ILE A 26 -33.68 30.42 -18.04
C ILE A 26 -34.05 30.05 -16.61
N ALA A 27 -35.14 30.64 -16.14
CA ALA A 27 -35.77 30.35 -14.86
C ALA A 27 -36.34 28.92 -14.87
N GLU A 28 -36.02 28.17 -13.83
CA GLU A 28 -36.62 26.85 -13.57
C GLU A 28 -38.12 27.01 -13.30
N THR A 29 -38.92 26.20 -14.00
CA THR A 29 -40.37 26.07 -13.79
C THR A 29 -40.60 25.02 -12.71
N PRO A 30 -41.53 25.22 -11.76
CA PRO A 30 -41.71 24.27 -10.66
C PRO A 30 -42.34 22.97 -11.16
N VAL A 31 -41.64 21.86 -10.92
CA VAL A 31 -42.14 20.51 -11.23
C VAL A 31 -43.22 20.15 -10.21
N ALA A 32 -44.40 19.82 -10.72
CA ALA A 32 -45.53 19.31 -9.94
C ALA A 32 -45.15 18.00 -9.23
N LEU A 33 -45.52 17.87 -7.95
CA LEU A 33 -45.48 16.61 -7.22
C LEU A 33 -46.37 15.58 -7.93
N ALA A 34 -45.77 14.59 -8.57
CA ALA A 34 -46.43 13.35 -8.90
C ALA A 34 -46.36 12.41 -7.69
N GLU A 35 -47.51 11.89 -7.26
CA GLU A 35 -47.61 10.89 -6.23
C GLU A 35 -46.79 9.64 -6.60
N ALA A 36 -45.78 9.34 -5.80
CA ALA A 36 -44.97 8.13 -5.94
C ALA A 36 -45.79 6.94 -5.45
N THR A 37 -46.38 6.19 -6.37
CA THR A 37 -46.82 4.82 -6.09
C THR A 37 -45.60 3.99 -5.74
N ALA A 38 -45.56 3.46 -4.51
CA ALA A 38 -44.53 2.55 -4.05
C ALA A 38 -44.53 1.29 -4.94
N VAL A 39 -43.51 1.17 -5.78
CA VAL A 39 -43.14 -0.11 -6.40
C VAL A 39 -42.21 -0.78 -5.39
N GLU A 40 -42.73 -1.76 -4.66
CA GLU A 40 -41.89 -2.68 -3.89
C GLU A 40 -40.87 -3.33 -4.83
N ALA A 41 -39.60 -3.04 -4.59
CA ALA A 41 -38.52 -3.77 -5.25
C ALA A 41 -38.60 -5.23 -4.79
N PRO A 42 -38.52 -6.21 -5.70
CA PRO A 42 -38.54 -7.62 -5.31
C PRO A 42 -37.32 -7.91 -4.42
N PRO A 43 -37.44 -8.86 -3.47
CA PRO A 43 -36.32 -9.24 -2.62
C PRO A 43 -35.17 -9.72 -3.51
N ARG A 44 -34.04 -9.02 -3.46
CA ARG A 44 -32.81 -9.42 -4.14
C ARG A 44 -32.25 -10.61 -3.38
N ASP A 45 -32.37 -11.78 -3.98
CA ASP A 45 -31.83 -13.02 -3.43
C ASP A 45 -30.31 -13.04 -3.63
N HIS A 46 -29.60 -12.21 -2.86
CA HIS A 46 -28.14 -12.06 -2.92
C HIS A 46 -27.43 -13.40 -2.79
N ALA A 47 -28.02 -14.37 -2.07
CA ALA A 47 -27.43 -15.69 -1.86
C ALA A 47 -27.21 -16.49 -3.17
N ALA A 48 -28.12 -16.38 -4.14
CA ALA A 48 -28.04 -17.12 -5.40
C ALA A 48 -27.14 -16.41 -6.44
N GLU A 49 -27.09 -15.08 -6.43
CA GLU A 49 -26.16 -14.31 -7.26
C GLU A 49 -24.72 -14.35 -6.74
N SER A 50 -24.52 -14.33 -5.41
CA SER A 50 -23.19 -14.47 -4.80
C SER A 50 -22.57 -15.85 -5.06
N GLN A 51 -23.35 -16.92 -5.11
CA GLN A 51 -22.85 -18.25 -5.51
C GLN A 51 -22.40 -18.30 -6.97
N LYS A 52 -22.93 -17.43 -7.84
CA LYS A 52 -22.53 -17.33 -9.25
C LYS A 52 -21.27 -16.49 -9.47
N LEU A 53 -20.85 -15.73 -8.45
CA LEU A 53 -19.67 -14.85 -8.40
C LEU A 53 -18.51 -15.44 -7.59
N LEU A 54 -18.50 -16.75 -7.37
CA LEU A 54 -17.30 -17.51 -7.03
C LEU A 54 -16.39 -17.61 -8.28
N GLU A 55 -16.01 -16.45 -8.82
CA GLU A 55 -14.94 -16.38 -9.80
C GLU A 55 -13.66 -16.83 -9.11
N GLU A 56 -12.85 -17.62 -9.80
CA GLU A 56 -11.55 -18.05 -9.30
C GLU A 56 -10.81 -16.80 -8.77
N PRO A 57 -10.44 -16.72 -7.47
CA PRO A 57 -9.85 -15.51 -6.88
C PRO A 57 -8.50 -15.12 -7.49
N ASP A 58 -8.03 -15.90 -8.46
CA ASP A 58 -6.85 -15.69 -9.28
C ASP A 58 -7.19 -15.33 -10.76
N ARG A 59 -8.46 -15.03 -11.08
CA ARG A 59 -8.88 -14.51 -12.39
C ARG A 59 -8.43 -13.06 -12.57
N GLU A 60 -7.91 -12.73 -13.74
CA GLU A 60 -7.47 -11.37 -14.10
C GLU A 60 -8.63 -10.36 -14.01
N GLY A 61 -8.36 -9.19 -13.44
CA GLY A 61 -9.32 -8.10 -13.30
C GLY A 61 -9.15 -7.32 -12.00
N LEU A 62 -9.78 -6.15 -11.94
CA LEU A 62 -9.78 -5.31 -10.74
C LEU A 62 -10.82 -5.76 -9.72
N LEU A 63 -11.97 -6.26 -10.15
CA LEU A 63 -12.96 -6.89 -9.27
C LEU A 63 -12.52 -8.35 -9.05
N ILE A 64 -12.37 -8.74 -7.78
CA ILE A 64 -12.15 -10.15 -7.42
C ILE A 64 -13.50 -10.85 -7.30
N GLY A 65 -14.47 -10.18 -6.66
CA GLY A 65 -15.82 -10.69 -6.46
C GLY A 65 -16.45 -10.17 -5.17
N GLU A 66 -17.64 -10.67 -4.88
CA GLU A 66 -18.36 -10.46 -3.63
C GLU A 66 -18.39 -11.76 -2.84
N PHE A 67 -18.01 -11.69 -1.56
CA PHE A 67 -17.82 -12.86 -0.71
C PHE A 67 -18.51 -12.66 0.63
N ARG A 68 -19.07 -13.75 1.17
CA ARG A 68 -19.52 -13.75 2.56
C ARG A 68 -18.33 -13.71 3.49
N LEU A 69 -18.42 -12.93 4.57
CA LEU A 69 -17.45 -12.99 5.65
C LEU A 69 -17.44 -14.39 6.29
N ALA A 70 -16.26 -14.88 6.68
CA ALA A 70 -16.14 -16.16 7.40
C ALA A 70 -16.65 -16.04 8.86
N GLU A 71 -16.77 -17.16 9.60
CA GLU A 71 -17.26 -17.18 10.99
C GLU A 71 -16.43 -16.30 11.94
N ASP A 72 -15.10 -16.37 11.87
CA ASP A 72 -14.18 -15.41 12.48
C ASP A 72 -13.51 -14.61 11.35
N PRO A 73 -14.13 -13.54 10.83
CA PRO A 73 -13.66 -12.89 9.63
C PRO A 73 -12.47 -11.96 9.89
N ILE A 74 -12.32 -11.43 11.10
CA ILE A 74 -11.26 -10.47 11.43
C ILE A 74 -10.09 -11.22 12.07
N VAL A 75 -8.93 -11.19 11.41
CA VAL A 75 -7.69 -11.75 11.97
C VAL A 75 -6.98 -10.70 12.80
N ASP A 76 -6.85 -9.49 12.25
CA ASP A 76 -6.34 -8.27 12.85
C ASP A 76 -6.75 -7.06 11.97
N GLY A 77 -6.25 -5.87 12.28
CA GLY A 77 -6.67 -4.63 11.63
C GLY A 77 -6.37 -4.51 10.13
N ASP A 78 -5.51 -5.37 9.56
CA ASP A 78 -5.16 -5.36 8.14
C ASP A 78 -5.29 -6.72 7.45
N THR A 79 -5.94 -7.68 8.12
CA THR A 79 -6.07 -9.05 7.62
C THR A 79 -7.46 -9.60 7.92
N ILE A 80 -8.15 -10.10 6.89
CA ILE A 80 -9.50 -10.68 7.02
C ILE A 80 -9.58 -12.09 6.42
N ARG A 81 -10.72 -12.77 6.63
CA ARG A 81 -11.11 -14.05 6.03
C ARG A 81 -12.52 -13.95 5.46
N VAL A 82 -12.71 -14.59 4.30
CA VAL A 82 -14.00 -14.71 3.62
C VAL A 82 -14.23 -16.17 3.24
N GLU A 83 -15.48 -16.56 3.02
CA GLU A 83 -15.82 -17.89 2.51
C GLU A 83 -15.26 -18.11 1.10
N GLY A 84 -14.85 -19.34 0.79
CA GLY A 84 -14.38 -19.72 -0.55
C GLY A 84 -12.95 -19.28 -0.91
N VAL A 85 -12.28 -18.49 -0.06
CA VAL A 85 -10.86 -18.13 -0.23
C VAL A 85 -10.01 -18.86 0.80
N GLU A 86 -9.03 -19.64 0.34
CA GLU A 86 -8.11 -20.35 1.23
C GLU A 86 -7.21 -19.36 1.99
N GLY A 87 -7.14 -19.53 3.31
CA GLY A 87 -6.28 -18.73 4.19
C GLY A 87 -6.85 -17.33 4.47
N SER A 88 -5.97 -16.39 4.80
CA SER A 88 -6.35 -15.00 5.06
C SER A 88 -5.94 -14.06 3.92
N ILE A 89 -6.71 -12.99 3.78
CA ILE A 89 -6.52 -11.93 2.80
C ILE A 89 -5.76 -10.80 3.48
N ARG A 90 -4.65 -10.38 2.87
CA ARG A 90 -3.89 -9.21 3.33
C ARG A 90 -4.43 -7.98 2.64
N LEU A 91 -4.83 -7.00 3.45
CA LEU A 91 -5.39 -5.76 2.94
C LEU A 91 -4.31 -4.83 2.43
N LEU A 92 -4.56 -4.24 1.26
CA LEU A 92 -3.62 -3.38 0.54
C LEU A 92 -3.54 -1.97 1.15
N SER A 93 -2.35 -1.38 1.05
CA SER A 93 -2.08 0.02 1.44
C SER A 93 -2.31 0.37 2.92
N ILE A 94 -2.52 -0.62 3.78
CA ILE A 94 -2.56 -0.48 5.23
C ILE A 94 -1.57 -1.45 5.89
N ASP A 95 -1.03 -1.05 7.03
CA ASP A 95 -0.14 -1.83 7.89
C ASP A 95 -0.42 -1.42 9.34
N THR A 96 -1.43 -2.05 9.92
CA THR A 96 -1.79 -1.79 11.32
C THR A 96 -0.71 -2.34 12.23
N GLU A 97 -0.52 -1.74 13.40
CA GLU A 97 0.47 -2.23 14.35
C GLU A 97 0.15 -3.66 14.83
N GLU A 98 1.17 -4.41 15.23
CA GLU A 98 1.00 -5.81 15.65
C GLU A 98 0.32 -5.89 17.03
N LYS A 99 -0.59 -6.84 17.22
CA LYS A 99 -1.28 -7.06 18.52
C LYS A 99 -0.33 -7.50 19.64
N LEU A 100 -0.61 -7.08 20.89
CA LEU A 100 0.13 -7.55 22.08
C LEU A 100 -0.16 -9.02 22.41
N ARG A 101 0.81 -9.87 22.09
CA ARG A 101 0.74 -11.32 22.33
C ARG A 101 1.66 -11.71 23.49
N GLY A 102 1.14 -12.62 24.32
CA GLY A 102 1.89 -13.19 25.44
C GLY A 102 1.98 -12.29 26.69
N LYS A 103 2.08 -12.92 27.87
CA LYS A 103 2.08 -12.24 29.17
C LYS A 103 3.29 -11.32 29.36
N ALA A 104 4.45 -11.70 28.84
CA ALA A 104 5.70 -10.96 29.02
C ALA A 104 5.72 -9.62 28.26
N ASN A 105 5.28 -9.59 27.00
CA ASN A 105 5.23 -8.35 26.22
C ASN A 105 4.19 -7.38 26.82
N ARG A 106 3.02 -7.87 27.23
CA ARG A 106 2.00 -7.05 27.91
C ARG A 106 2.53 -6.40 29.18
N ALA A 107 3.13 -7.19 30.07
CA ALA A 107 3.68 -6.67 31.33
C ALA A 107 4.81 -5.65 31.08
N ALA A 108 5.66 -5.87 30.07
CA ALA A 108 6.71 -4.93 29.71
C ALA A 108 6.16 -3.62 29.15
N ALA A 109 5.21 -3.70 28.21
CA ALA A 109 4.56 -2.54 27.60
C ALA A 109 3.72 -1.73 28.60
N GLU A 110 3.10 -2.39 29.58
CA GLU A 110 2.34 -1.73 30.65
C GLU A 110 3.25 -0.98 31.63
N ARG A 111 4.40 -1.58 31.99
CA ARG A 111 5.32 -0.99 32.96
C ARG A 111 6.01 0.26 32.43
N ASP A 112 6.55 0.19 31.21
CA ASP A 112 7.23 1.31 30.55
C ASP A 112 7.21 1.07 29.04
N PHE A 113 6.27 1.73 28.37
CA PHE A 113 6.04 1.53 26.94
C PHE A 113 7.20 2.08 26.09
N ALA A 114 7.81 3.20 26.49
CA ALA A 114 8.93 3.80 25.76
C ALA A 114 10.16 2.90 25.81
N ALA A 115 10.54 2.44 27.01
CA ALA A 115 11.66 1.50 27.17
C ALA A 115 11.38 0.15 26.49
N TYR A 116 10.12 -0.30 26.46
CA TYR A 116 9.71 -1.48 25.72
C TYR A 116 9.96 -1.32 24.21
N LEU A 117 9.54 -0.20 23.62
CA LEU A 117 9.77 0.07 22.18
C LEU A 117 11.26 0.22 21.86
N GLU A 118 12.02 0.92 22.69
CA GLU A 118 13.48 1.05 22.54
C GLU A 118 14.15 -0.34 22.52
N LYS A 119 13.77 -1.22 23.45
CA LYS A 119 14.25 -2.59 23.49
C LYS A 119 13.86 -3.39 22.23
N LYS A 120 12.65 -3.19 21.70
CA LYS A 120 12.19 -3.85 20.47
C LYS A 120 12.93 -3.32 19.23
N ARG A 121 13.30 -2.04 19.20
CA ARG A 121 14.12 -1.44 18.13
C ARG A 121 15.55 -1.99 18.15
N GLY A 122 16.17 -2.06 19.34
CA GLY A 122 17.55 -2.50 19.49
C GLY A 122 18.52 -1.66 18.66
N ASN A 123 19.48 -2.30 18.00
CA ASN A 123 20.45 -1.64 17.11
C ASN A 123 20.03 -1.68 15.62
N ALA A 124 18.75 -1.94 15.33
CA ALA A 124 18.27 -2.04 13.97
C ALA A 124 18.31 -0.68 13.26
N ILE A 125 19.01 -0.64 12.13
CA ILE A 125 19.07 0.54 11.26
C ILE A 125 17.68 0.90 10.73
N ARG A 126 16.85 -0.12 10.44
CA ARG A 126 15.49 0.05 9.92
C ARG A 126 14.44 -0.05 11.04
N PRO A 127 13.35 0.73 10.96
CA PRO A 127 12.19 0.59 11.84
C PRO A 127 11.72 -0.86 11.96
N GLN A 128 11.57 -1.31 13.20
CA GLN A 128 11.14 -2.68 13.53
C GLN A 128 9.65 -2.71 13.82
N LYS A 129 8.97 -3.79 13.41
CA LYS A 129 7.61 -4.05 13.88
C LYS A 129 7.67 -4.52 15.33
N ALA A 130 6.91 -3.87 16.19
CA ALA A 130 6.71 -4.26 17.58
C ALA A 130 5.22 -4.45 17.86
N GLU A 131 4.90 -5.28 18.84
CA GLU A 131 3.53 -5.44 19.32
C GLU A 131 3.15 -4.26 20.22
N THR A 132 1.97 -3.68 20.02
CA THR A 132 1.52 -2.48 20.74
C THR A 132 0.02 -2.52 21.07
N PRO A 133 -0.44 -1.69 22.04
CA PRO A 133 -1.87 -1.51 22.28
C PRO A 133 -2.65 -0.99 21.06
N MET A 134 -2.02 -0.22 20.16
CA MET A 134 -2.67 0.24 18.93
C MET A 134 -3.02 -0.91 17.98
N GLY A 135 -2.28 -2.01 17.99
CA GLY A 135 -2.63 -3.21 17.21
C GLY A 135 -3.92 -3.88 17.69
N ASP A 136 -4.16 -3.89 19.01
CA ASP A 136 -5.42 -4.37 19.58
C ASP A 136 -6.57 -3.41 19.22
N GLN A 137 -6.35 -2.09 19.33
CA GLN A 137 -7.36 -1.09 18.93
C GLN A 137 -7.71 -1.16 17.44
N ALA A 138 -6.74 -1.39 16.56
CA ALA A 138 -6.99 -1.55 15.13
C ALA A 138 -7.83 -2.80 14.83
N THR A 139 -7.64 -3.88 15.60
CA THR A 139 -8.47 -5.08 15.49
C THR A 139 -9.90 -4.79 15.94
N THR A 140 -10.08 -4.13 17.08
CA THR A 140 -11.42 -3.74 17.57
C THR A 140 -12.13 -2.79 16.60
N PHE A 141 -11.40 -1.85 15.99
CA PHE A 141 -11.95 -1.00 14.94
C PHE A 141 -12.43 -1.81 13.73
N ALA A 142 -11.67 -2.82 13.31
CA ALA A 142 -12.08 -3.72 12.23
C ALA A 142 -13.36 -4.48 12.60
N GLU A 143 -13.41 -5.06 13.80
CA GLU A 143 -14.60 -5.75 14.32
C GLU A 143 -15.84 -4.83 14.31
N SER A 144 -15.73 -3.61 14.86
CA SER A 144 -16.82 -2.62 14.81
C SER A 144 -17.17 -2.19 13.39
N PHE A 145 -16.19 -2.11 12.49
CA PHE A 145 -16.47 -1.73 11.12
C PHE A 145 -17.29 -2.80 10.39
N PHE A 146 -17.01 -4.07 10.61
CA PHE A 146 -17.70 -5.17 9.94
C PHE A 146 -18.91 -5.71 10.72
N GLU A 147 -19.26 -5.11 11.86
CA GLU A 147 -20.47 -5.45 12.59
C GLU A 147 -21.72 -5.31 11.71
N GLY A 148 -22.52 -6.38 11.62
CA GLY A 148 -23.72 -6.44 10.79
C GLY A 148 -23.46 -6.52 9.28
N VAL A 149 -22.22 -6.71 8.84
CA VAL A 149 -21.86 -6.90 7.42
C VAL A 149 -21.78 -8.39 7.11
N ASP A 150 -22.65 -8.88 6.22
CA ASP A 150 -22.61 -10.28 5.78
C ASP A 150 -21.70 -10.49 4.57
N VAL A 151 -21.72 -9.54 3.64
CA VAL A 151 -21.05 -9.63 2.34
C VAL A 151 -20.09 -8.46 2.15
N VAL A 152 -18.92 -8.76 1.63
CA VAL A 152 -17.90 -7.77 1.25
C VAL A 152 -17.53 -7.92 -0.21
N ARG A 153 -17.19 -6.78 -0.84
CA ARG A 153 -16.61 -6.76 -2.18
C ARG A 153 -15.09 -6.64 -2.08
N LEU A 154 -14.40 -7.50 -2.79
CA LEU A 154 -12.93 -7.52 -2.85
C LEU A 154 -12.44 -7.01 -4.20
N GLU A 155 -11.43 -6.16 -4.17
CA GLU A 155 -10.85 -5.56 -5.37
C GLU A 155 -9.32 -5.53 -5.33
N ARG A 156 -8.67 -5.69 -6.48
CA ARG A 156 -7.21 -5.56 -6.65
C ARG A 156 -6.81 -4.11 -6.88
N ASP A 157 -5.57 -3.76 -6.54
CA ASP A 157 -4.99 -2.50 -6.99
C ASP A 157 -4.49 -2.59 -8.44
N ASP A 158 -3.90 -3.74 -8.80
CA ASP A 158 -3.37 -4.05 -10.13
C ASP A 158 -3.86 -5.43 -10.59
N PRO A 159 -4.38 -5.57 -11.82
CA PRO A 159 -4.83 -6.87 -12.34
C PRO A 159 -3.71 -7.92 -12.43
N LYS A 160 -2.44 -7.50 -12.47
CA LYS A 160 -1.27 -8.37 -12.61
C LYS A 160 -0.66 -8.80 -11.26
N GLU A 161 -1.04 -8.17 -10.15
CA GLU A 161 -0.54 -8.46 -8.80
C GLU A 161 -1.62 -9.13 -7.94
N MET A 162 -1.73 -10.46 -8.03
CA MET A 162 -2.79 -11.21 -7.37
C MET A 162 -2.49 -11.55 -5.90
N ARG A 163 -1.29 -12.05 -5.62
CA ARG A 163 -0.90 -12.60 -4.32
C ARG A 163 0.44 -12.05 -3.88
N GLY A 164 0.56 -11.83 -2.58
CA GLY A 164 1.82 -11.44 -1.96
C GLY A 164 2.85 -12.58 -1.98
N GLN A 165 4.08 -12.27 -1.59
CA GLN A 165 5.19 -13.23 -1.55
C GLN A 165 4.89 -14.49 -0.71
N TYR A 166 4.02 -14.38 0.30
CA TYR A 166 3.63 -15.48 1.19
C TYR A 166 2.35 -16.22 0.73
N GLY A 167 1.87 -15.97 -0.50
CA GLY A 167 0.70 -16.65 -1.06
C GLY A 167 -0.65 -16.08 -0.65
N ARG A 168 -0.71 -15.14 0.31
CA ARG A 168 -1.94 -14.43 0.68
C ARG A 168 -2.48 -13.62 -0.50
N LEU A 169 -3.78 -13.68 -0.71
CA LEU A 169 -4.50 -12.79 -1.63
C LEU A 169 -4.32 -11.34 -1.14
N LEU A 170 -4.10 -10.43 -2.09
CA LEU A 170 -3.99 -9.00 -1.83
C LEU A 170 -5.25 -8.30 -2.33
N ALA A 171 -5.92 -7.55 -1.45
CA ALA A 171 -7.16 -6.87 -1.83
C ALA A 171 -7.41 -5.57 -1.04
N TYR A 172 -8.18 -4.68 -1.65
CA TYR A 172 -9.04 -3.74 -0.94
C TYR A 172 -10.35 -4.43 -0.62
N VAL A 173 -10.92 -4.10 0.54
CA VAL A 173 -12.22 -4.62 0.95
C VAL A 173 -13.22 -3.47 1.12
N PHE A 174 -14.41 -3.69 0.59
CA PHE A 174 -15.54 -2.78 0.67
C PHE A 174 -16.69 -3.48 1.38
N ALA A 175 -17.31 -2.78 2.32
CA ALA A 175 -18.56 -3.20 2.95
C ALA A 175 -19.70 -2.29 2.49
N GLU A 176 -20.88 -2.85 2.28
CA GLU A 176 -22.06 -2.03 2.03
C GLU A 176 -22.54 -1.40 3.33
N LYS A 177 -22.56 -0.06 3.38
CA LYS A 177 -23.03 0.72 4.51
C LYS A 177 -23.94 1.82 4.02
N ASN A 178 -25.15 1.91 4.58
CA ASN A 178 -26.16 2.91 4.20
C ASN A 178 -26.44 2.92 2.68
N GLY A 179 -26.52 1.73 2.06
CA GLY A 179 -26.75 1.58 0.61
C GLY A 179 -25.57 1.96 -0.28
N ARG A 180 -24.35 2.07 0.27
CA ARG A 180 -23.13 2.41 -0.48
C ARG A 180 -21.95 1.53 -0.08
N TRP A 181 -21.20 1.06 -1.08
CA TRP A 181 -19.89 0.41 -0.87
C TRP A 181 -18.87 1.40 -0.29
N THR A 182 -18.41 1.10 0.92
CA THR A 182 -17.45 1.90 1.69
C THR A 182 -16.14 1.12 1.85
N SER A 183 -15.02 1.74 1.48
CA SER A 183 -13.69 1.11 1.57
C SER A 183 -13.21 1.05 3.01
N TYR A 184 -13.07 -0.14 3.59
CA TYR A 184 -12.49 -0.29 4.92
C TYR A 184 -11.05 0.23 4.97
N ASN A 185 -10.24 0.00 3.93
CA ASN A 185 -8.84 0.43 3.91
C ASN A 185 -8.73 1.96 4.06
N VAL A 186 -9.58 2.73 3.38
CA VAL A 186 -9.61 4.18 3.51
C VAL A 186 -10.13 4.61 4.89
N GLU A 187 -11.20 3.97 5.39
CA GLU A 187 -11.73 4.29 6.73
C GLU A 187 -10.76 3.93 7.85
N CYS A 188 -9.99 2.84 7.72
CA CYS A 188 -8.95 2.43 8.65
C CYS A 188 -7.84 3.48 8.75
N VAL A 189 -7.41 4.04 7.61
CA VAL A 189 -6.47 5.17 7.59
C VAL A 189 -7.10 6.44 8.18
N ARG A 190 -8.34 6.76 7.80
CA ARG A 190 -9.07 7.95 8.28
C ARG A 190 -9.32 7.93 9.79
N ALA A 191 -9.50 6.75 10.37
CA ALA A 191 -9.64 6.55 11.80
C ALA A 191 -8.29 6.59 12.55
N GLY A 192 -7.16 6.66 11.82
CA GLY A 192 -5.83 6.63 12.40
C GLY A 192 -5.42 5.25 12.93
N MET A 193 -6.02 4.16 12.44
CA MET A 193 -5.63 2.79 12.84
C MET A 193 -4.42 2.27 12.04
N SER A 194 -4.17 2.85 10.88
CA SER A 194 -3.02 2.59 10.02
C SER A 194 -2.54 3.89 9.38
N PRO A 195 -1.22 4.07 9.15
CA PRO A 195 -0.76 5.04 8.17
C PRO A 195 -1.16 4.59 6.75
N TYR A 196 -1.07 5.49 5.77
CA TYR A 196 -1.06 5.07 4.37
C TYR A 196 0.26 4.35 4.08
N PHE A 197 0.19 3.03 3.89
CA PHE A 197 1.35 2.16 3.79
C PHE A 197 1.83 2.00 2.34
N THR A 198 2.85 2.80 1.97
CA THR A 198 3.38 2.89 0.60
C THR A 198 4.64 2.05 0.34
N LYS A 199 5.04 1.19 1.28
CA LYS A 199 6.30 0.42 1.23
C LYS A 199 6.48 -0.40 -0.06
N TYR A 200 5.38 -0.82 -0.68
CA TYR A 200 5.34 -1.65 -1.89
C TYR A 200 4.85 -0.89 -3.14
N GLY A 201 4.85 0.45 -3.10
CA GLY A 201 4.33 1.30 -4.16
C GLY A 201 3.13 2.13 -3.67
N TYR A 202 2.78 3.16 -4.44
CA TYR A 202 1.52 3.86 -4.23
C TYR A 202 0.37 3.02 -4.80
N SER A 203 -0.79 3.11 -4.16
CA SER A 203 -2.01 2.59 -4.76
C SER A 203 -2.27 3.25 -6.10
N ARG A 204 -2.46 2.46 -7.15
CA ARG A 204 -2.78 2.94 -8.50
C ARG A 204 -4.19 3.52 -8.56
N ARG A 205 -5.07 3.11 -7.64
CA ARG A 205 -6.51 3.41 -7.69
C ARG A 205 -6.99 4.33 -6.56
N PHE A 206 -6.42 4.20 -5.37
CA PHE A 206 -6.90 4.85 -4.15
C PHE A 206 -5.88 5.80 -3.52
N HIS A 207 -4.77 6.13 -4.20
CA HIS A 207 -3.73 7.02 -3.66
C HIS A 207 -4.31 8.32 -3.07
N ASN A 208 -5.13 9.04 -3.83
CA ASN A 208 -5.68 10.32 -3.38
C ASN A 208 -6.59 10.16 -2.15
N HIS A 209 -7.41 9.10 -2.12
CA HIS A 209 -8.32 8.83 -1.00
C HIS A 209 -7.52 8.50 0.27
N LEU A 210 -6.48 7.69 0.16
CA LEU A 210 -5.64 7.27 1.30
C LEU A 210 -4.76 8.42 1.81
N THR A 211 -4.19 9.23 0.90
CA THR A 211 -3.44 10.43 1.27
C THR A 211 -4.33 11.43 2.00
N HIS A 212 -5.55 11.68 1.51
CA HIS A 212 -6.49 12.58 2.17
C HIS A 212 -6.94 12.04 3.54
N ALA A 213 -7.30 10.77 3.61
CA ALA A 213 -7.68 10.10 4.86
C ALA A 213 -6.58 10.19 5.93
N GLU A 214 -5.30 10.02 5.53
CA GLU A 214 -4.19 10.14 6.47
C GLU A 214 -4.00 11.59 6.94
N ALA A 215 -4.15 12.56 6.04
CA ALA A 215 -4.09 13.98 6.40
C ALA A 215 -5.20 14.35 7.40
N GLU A 216 -6.44 13.92 7.16
CA GLU A 216 -7.56 14.08 8.09
C GLU A 216 -7.25 13.47 9.47
N ALA A 217 -6.70 12.25 9.48
CA ALA A 217 -6.38 11.54 10.73
C ALA A 217 -5.27 12.23 11.52
N ARG A 218 -4.25 12.78 10.83
CA ARG A 218 -3.16 13.56 11.43
C ARG A 218 -3.65 14.89 12.00
N GLU A 219 -4.43 15.64 11.22
CA GLU A 219 -5.00 16.93 11.65
C GLU A 219 -5.91 16.76 12.87
N ALA A 220 -6.74 15.71 12.87
CA ALA A 220 -7.62 15.40 13.99
C ALA A 220 -6.95 14.58 15.11
N GLN A 221 -5.64 14.31 15.03
CA GLN A 221 -4.86 13.55 16.02
C GLN A 221 -5.52 12.19 16.41
N ARG A 222 -6.04 11.46 15.42
CA ARG A 222 -6.76 10.21 15.63
C ARG A 222 -5.82 9.01 15.73
N GLY A 223 -6.17 8.04 16.56
CA GLY A 223 -5.48 6.76 16.66
C GLY A 223 -3.98 6.92 16.87
N ILE A 224 -3.17 6.33 15.99
CA ILE A 224 -1.70 6.38 16.02
C ILE A 224 -1.13 7.80 15.94
N TRP A 225 -1.92 8.79 15.50
CA TRP A 225 -1.52 10.19 15.41
C TRP A 225 -1.82 11.01 16.68
N SER A 226 -2.49 10.40 17.67
CA SER A 226 -2.71 11.03 18.96
C SER A 226 -1.38 11.12 19.74
N PRO A 227 -1.08 12.25 20.40
CA PRO A 227 0.09 12.37 21.29
C PRO A 227 0.10 11.34 22.43
N ASP A 228 -1.08 10.87 22.83
CA ASP A 228 -1.26 9.89 23.91
C ASP A 228 -1.30 8.43 23.40
N ALA A 229 -1.14 8.23 22.08
CA ALA A 229 -1.18 6.91 21.49
C ALA A 229 -0.03 6.03 22.02
N LYS A 230 -0.37 4.82 22.46
CA LYS A 230 0.62 3.77 22.71
C LYS A 230 0.92 3.01 21.42
N GLY A 231 1.43 3.73 20.42
CA GLY A 231 1.83 3.20 19.12
C GLY A 231 3.32 3.41 18.84
N TYR A 232 3.73 3.17 17.60
CA TYR A 232 5.10 3.48 17.16
C TYR A 232 5.40 4.97 17.26
N SER A 233 6.60 5.32 17.72
CA SER A 233 7.09 6.70 17.79
C SER A 233 7.90 7.13 16.56
N ASP A 234 8.22 6.20 15.66
CA ASP A 234 9.10 6.37 14.50
C ASP A 234 8.35 6.48 13.16
N TYR A 235 7.12 7.00 13.16
CA TYR A 235 6.30 7.09 11.94
C TYR A 235 6.91 7.99 10.85
N ASP A 236 7.55 9.10 11.21
CA ASP A 236 8.20 9.96 10.22
C ASP A 236 9.39 9.24 9.56
N GLU A 237 10.15 8.49 10.36
CA GLU A 237 11.24 7.60 9.93
C GLU A 237 10.74 6.53 8.93
N ARG A 238 9.65 5.83 9.30
CA ARG A 238 9.01 4.80 8.49
C ARG A 238 8.50 5.36 7.17
N LYS A 239 7.82 6.50 7.22
CA LYS A 239 7.24 7.14 6.04
C LYS A 239 8.31 7.64 5.09
N ALA A 240 9.40 8.22 5.58
CA ALA A 240 10.54 8.60 4.72
C ALA A 240 11.10 7.37 3.98
N TRP A 241 11.22 6.23 4.66
CA TRP A 241 11.66 4.98 4.02
C TRP A 241 10.65 4.43 3.01
N TRP A 242 9.37 4.37 3.36
CA TRP A 242 8.33 3.86 2.48
C TRP A 242 8.14 4.74 1.24
N GLU A 243 8.20 6.06 1.42
CA GLU A 243 8.13 7.05 0.34
C GLU A 243 9.28 6.89 -0.64
N ALA A 244 10.53 6.74 -0.15
CA ALA A 244 11.68 6.48 -1.02
C ALA A 244 11.50 5.21 -1.89
N ARG A 245 10.93 4.15 -1.30
CA ARG A 245 10.60 2.91 -2.04
C ARG A 245 9.48 3.15 -3.05
N ALA A 246 8.41 3.83 -2.66
CA ALA A 246 7.25 4.10 -3.50
C ALA A 246 7.61 4.97 -4.70
N GLN A 247 8.42 6.01 -4.52
CA GLN A 247 8.90 6.88 -5.59
C GLN A 247 9.76 6.11 -6.60
N PHE A 248 10.64 5.23 -6.11
CA PHE A 248 11.46 4.38 -6.97
C PHE A 248 10.62 3.42 -7.81
N ILE A 249 9.62 2.78 -7.20
CA ILE A 249 8.68 1.88 -7.90
C ILE A 249 7.85 2.67 -8.93
N ARG A 250 7.29 3.82 -8.54
CA ARG A 250 6.51 4.68 -9.44
C ARG A 250 7.32 5.15 -10.65
N ALA A 251 8.60 5.47 -10.47
CA ALA A 251 9.49 5.85 -11.57
C ALA A 251 9.69 4.69 -12.56
N PHE A 252 9.85 3.46 -12.07
CA PHE A 252 9.91 2.27 -12.92
C PHE A 252 8.58 2.03 -13.66
N GLU A 253 7.45 2.08 -12.96
CA GLU A 253 6.12 1.88 -13.54
C GLU A 253 5.81 2.90 -14.64
N HIS A 254 6.22 4.15 -14.44
CA HIS A 254 6.06 5.20 -15.43
C HIS A 254 6.77 4.89 -16.75
N GLU A 255 7.98 4.31 -16.69
CA GLU A 255 8.69 3.83 -17.86
C GLU A 255 8.06 2.56 -18.45
N ALA A 256 7.68 1.61 -17.59
CA ALA A 256 7.09 0.33 -17.99
C ALA A 256 5.78 0.48 -18.76
N ASN A 257 5.00 1.54 -18.47
CA ASN A 257 3.78 1.87 -19.22
C ASN A 257 4.03 2.23 -20.70
N ARG A 258 5.28 2.51 -21.08
CA ARG A 258 5.66 2.93 -22.44
C ARG A 258 6.63 1.95 -23.11
N ARG A 259 7.07 0.91 -22.41
CA ARG A 259 8.18 0.06 -22.81
C ARG A 259 7.98 -1.40 -22.41
N ASP A 260 7.99 -2.29 -23.40
CA ASP A 260 7.78 -3.72 -23.20
C ASP A 260 9.00 -4.45 -22.64
N ASP A 261 10.18 -3.82 -22.63
CA ASP A 261 11.42 -4.36 -22.07
C ASP A 261 11.59 -4.04 -20.58
N TYR A 262 10.59 -3.40 -19.96
CA TYR A 262 10.52 -3.22 -18.51
C TYR A 262 9.61 -4.28 -17.90
N VAL A 263 10.19 -5.15 -17.06
CA VAL A 263 9.48 -6.30 -16.48
C VAL A 263 9.43 -6.21 -14.96
N GLN A 264 8.23 -6.06 -14.40
CA GLN A 264 8.00 -6.12 -12.96
C GLN A 264 7.84 -7.57 -12.52
N LEU A 265 8.77 -8.06 -11.70
CA LEU A 265 8.83 -9.48 -11.33
C LEU A 265 7.66 -9.95 -10.46
N SER A 266 6.94 -9.04 -9.79
CA SER A 266 5.75 -9.36 -9.02
C SER A 266 4.52 -9.63 -9.88
N HIS A 267 4.55 -9.29 -11.17
CA HIS A 267 3.45 -9.59 -12.09
C HIS A 267 3.43 -11.08 -12.44
N TRP A 268 2.22 -11.64 -12.58
CA TRP A 268 2.05 -13.05 -12.92
C TRP A 268 2.61 -13.42 -14.30
N ASP A 269 2.68 -12.47 -15.23
CA ASP A 269 3.16 -12.65 -16.61
C ASP A 269 4.69 -12.48 -16.75
N ALA A 270 5.41 -12.16 -15.67
CA ALA A 270 6.81 -11.79 -15.72
C ALA A 270 7.71 -12.89 -16.32
N GLU A 271 7.48 -14.16 -15.98
CA GLU A 271 8.29 -15.28 -16.48
C GLU A 271 8.13 -15.45 -17.99
N ALA A 272 6.89 -15.48 -18.49
CA ALA A 272 6.60 -15.57 -19.93
C ALA A 272 7.21 -14.38 -20.69
N ARG A 273 7.06 -13.16 -20.17
CA ARG A 273 7.66 -11.96 -20.77
C ARG A 273 9.19 -12.03 -20.82
N LEU A 274 9.83 -12.61 -19.81
CA LEU A 274 11.28 -12.81 -19.82
C LEU A 274 11.71 -13.90 -20.81
N GLU A 275 10.93 -14.97 -20.97
CA GLU A 275 11.19 -16.00 -21.97
C GLU A 275 11.14 -15.44 -23.40
N GLU A 276 10.15 -14.62 -23.71
CA GLU A 276 10.02 -13.92 -25.01
C GLU A 276 11.19 -12.96 -25.30
N ARG A 277 11.87 -12.52 -24.24
CA ARG A 277 13.01 -11.59 -24.30
C ARG A 277 14.36 -12.29 -24.15
N LEU A 278 14.42 -13.61 -24.33
CA LEU A 278 15.69 -14.34 -24.30
C LEU A 278 16.70 -13.73 -25.29
N GLY A 279 17.90 -13.41 -24.80
CA GLY A 279 18.96 -12.77 -25.57
C GLY A 279 18.76 -11.27 -25.84
N GLN A 280 17.72 -10.65 -25.27
CA GLN A 280 17.46 -9.21 -25.37
C GLN A 280 17.76 -8.52 -24.04
N GLU A 281 18.14 -7.24 -24.09
CA GLU A 281 18.29 -6.42 -22.91
C GLU A 281 16.92 -6.03 -22.35
N VAL A 282 16.75 -6.17 -21.05
CA VAL A 282 15.55 -5.78 -20.30
C VAL A 282 15.95 -5.00 -19.06
N THR A 283 15.01 -4.25 -18.48
CA THR A 283 15.11 -3.72 -17.12
C THR A 283 14.09 -4.42 -16.24
N VAL A 284 14.54 -5.20 -15.25
CA VAL A 284 13.64 -5.88 -14.30
C VAL A 284 13.51 -5.08 -13.01
N LEU A 285 12.31 -5.01 -12.44
CA LEU A 285 12.07 -4.53 -11.08
C LEU A 285 11.72 -5.72 -10.16
N GLY A 286 12.40 -5.82 -9.02
CA GLY A 286 12.07 -6.78 -7.98
C GLY A 286 12.63 -6.38 -6.61
N THR A 287 12.31 -7.15 -5.57
CA THR A 287 12.89 -6.94 -4.23
C THR A 287 14.07 -7.87 -4.01
N ILE A 288 15.18 -7.37 -3.47
CA ILE A 288 16.36 -8.18 -3.12
C ILE A 288 15.99 -9.13 -1.98
N GLY A 289 15.83 -10.41 -2.30
CA GLY A 289 15.39 -11.43 -1.34
C GLY A 289 16.54 -12.19 -0.68
N GLN A 290 17.35 -12.88 -1.47
CA GLN A 290 18.41 -13.74 -0.96
C GLN A 290 19.73 -13.50 -1.69
N ILE A 291 20.83 -13.37 -0.95
CA ILE A 291 22.18 -13.27 -1.49
C ILE A 291 22.94 -14.54 -1.10
N LYS A 292 23.51 -15.24 -2.08
CA LYS A 292 24.33 -16.44 -1.87
C LYS A 292 25.67 -16.29 -2.56
N THR A 293 26.74 -16.47 -1.80
CA THR A 293 28.12 -16.46 -2.31
C THR A 293 28.60 -17.88 -2.56
N PHE A 294 29.12 -18.12 -3.77
CA PHE A 294 29.73 -19.37 -4.18
C PHE A 294 31.20 -19.14 -4.52
N LYS A 295 31.96 -20.23 -4.74
CA LYS A 295 33.40 -20.15 -5.06
C LYS A 295 33.71 -19.22 -6.26
N GLY A 296 32.87 -19.25 -7.29
CA GLY A 296 33.10 -18.50 -8.54
C GLY A 296 32.04 -17.47 -8.91
N LEU A 297 31.04 -17.22 -8.07
CA LEU A 297 30.02 -16.19 -8.32
C LEU A 297 29.31 -15.78 -7.03
N VAL A 298 28.64 -14.63 -7.06
CA VAL A 298 27.59 -14.24 -6.13
C VAL A 298 26.26 -14.26 -6.88
N ARG A 299 25.24 -14.88 -6.28
CA ARG A 299 23.87 -14.90 -6.81
C ARG A 299 22.97 -14.09 -5.91
N VAL A 300 22.36 -13.06 -6.47
CA VAL A 300 21.31 -12.26 -5.83
C VAL A 300 19.97 -12.70 -6.41
N SER A 301 19.09 -13.24 -5.57
CA SER A 301 17.75 -13.65 -5.98
C SER A 301 16.76 -12.53 -5.69
N LEU A 302 16.14 -12.01 -6.74
CA LEU A 302 15.04 -11.06 -6.65
C LEU A 302 13.72 -11.83 -6.46
N ASN A 303 12.87 -11.37 -5.56
CA ASN A 303 11.55 -11.98 -5.34
C ASN A 303 10.62 -11.65 -6.52
N GLY A 304 9.94 -12.67 -7.05
CA GLY A 304 8.91 -12.53 -8.06
C GLY A 304 7.53 -12.99 -7.56
N ALA A 305 6.58 -13.10 -8.50
CA ALA A 305 5.21 -13.54 -8.25
C ALA A 305 5.18 -14.96 -7.64
N ARG A 306 4.23 -15.21 -6.73
CA ARG A 306 3.94 -16.55 -6.17
C ARG A 306 5.18 -17.28 -5.60
N GLY A 307 6.11 -16.53 -5.01
CA GLY A 307 7.31 -17.09 -4.36
C GLY A 307 8.43 -17.48 -5.32
N THR A 308 8.28 -17.22 -6.61
CA THR A 308 9.36 -17.36 -7.61
C THR A 308 10.53 -16.43 -7.29
N ARG A 309 11.70 -16.76 -7.83
CA ARG A 309 12.92 -15.97 -7.64
C ARG A 309 13.66 -15.83 -8.96
N PHE A 310 14.00 -14.61 -9.33
CA PHE A 310 14.78 -14.30 -10.51
C PHE A 310 16.26 -14.09 -10.13
N PRO A 311 17.20 -14.92 -10.61
CA PRO A 311 18.62 -14.78 -10.32
C PRO A 311 19.29 -13.62 -11.07
N ILE A 312 20.03 -12.81 -10.33
CA ILE A 312 21.02 -11.86 -10.82
C ILE A 312 22.41 -12.40 -10.46
N ILE A 313 23.26 -12.58 -11.46
CA ILE A 313 24.57 -13.23 -11.33
C ILE A 313 25.69 -12.20 -11.38
N PHE A 314 26.61 -12.29 -10.43
CA PHE A 314 27.87 -11.56 -10.42
C PHE A 314 29.01 -12.58 -10.45
N ARG A 315 29.74 -12.69 -11.55
CA ARG A 315 30.97 -13.52 -11.60
C ARG A 315 32.15 -12.79 -10.98
N ASP A 316 32.20 -11.48 -11.14
CA ASP A 316 33.15 -10.62 -10.47
C ASP A 316 32.64 -10.21 -9.07
N ARG A 317 33.41 -10.57 -8.04
CA ARG A 317 33.11 -10.20 -6.66
C ARG A 317 33.37 -8.73 -6.36
N ALA A 318 34.29 -8.08 -7.08
CA ALA A 318 34.50 -6.63 -6.96
C ALA A 318 33.25 -5.89 -7.43
N LEU A 319 32.75 -6.25 -8.61
CA LEU A 319 31.51 -5.70 -9.14
C LEU A 319 30.31 -5.91 -8.20
N PHE A 320 30.18 -7.08 -7.56
CA PHE A 320 29.15 -7.27 -6.53
C PHE A 320 29.31 -6.30 -5.34
N ARG A 321 30.52 -6.13 -4.81
CA ARG A 321 30.76 -5.21 -3.68
C ARG A 321 30.43 -3.77 -4.03
N GLU A 322 30.80 -3.34 -5.23
CA GLU A 322 30.57 -1.98 -5.74
C GLU A 322 29.09 -1.75 -6.09
N SER A 323 28.37 -2.79 -6.53
CA SER A 323 26.97 -2.68 -6.97
C SER A 323 26.00 -2.18 -5.90
N GLY A 324 26.33 -2.29 -4.60
CA GLY A 324 25.42 -1.91 -3.52
C GLY A 324 24.29 -2.91 -3.20
N MET A 325 24.22 -4.05 -3.89
CA MET A 325 23.21 -5.09 -3.65
C MET A 325 23.14 -5.57 -2.19
N ALA A 326 24.30 -5.74 -1.54
CA ALA A 326 24.34 -6.20 -0.14
C ALA A 326 23.71 -5.20 0.83
N ARG A 327 23.97 -3.89 0.62
CA ARG A 327 23.45 -2.80 1.47
C ARG A 327 21.93 -2.66 1.33
N HIS A 328 21.42 -2.93 0.14
CA HIS A 328 20.01 -2.82 -0.21
C HIS A 328 19.24 -4.14 -0.07
N ALA A 329 19.74 -5.09 0.72
CA ALA A 329 18.99 -6.32 1.02
C ALA A 329 17.59 -5.99 1.57
N GLY A 330 16.55 -6.55 0.96
CA GLY A 330 15.15 -6.27 1.28
C GLY A 330 14.54 -5.04 0.59
N GLU A 331 15.31 -4.28 -0.19
CA GLU A 331 14.85 -3.09 -0.92
C GLU A 331 14.46 -3.43 -2.37
N PRO A 332 13.59 -2.62 -3.01
CA PRO A 332 13.38 -2.72 -4.45
C PRO A 332 14.68 -2.34 -5.17
N VAL A 333 14.92 -3.01 -6.30
CA VAL A 333 16.06 -2.78 -7.18
C VAL A 333 15.59 -2.91 -8.61
N THR A 334 16.11 -2.06 -9.50
CA THR A 334 16.04 -2.29 -10.92
C THR A 334 17.36 -2.86 -11.41
N VAL A 335 17.31 -3.87 -12.29
CA VAL A 335 18.51 -4.43 -12.91
C VAL A 335 18.33 -4.45 -14.42
N ARG A 336 19.22 -3.77 -15.13
CA ARG A 336 19.29 -3.78 -16.60
C ARG A 336 20.32 -4.80 -17.08
N GLY A 337 19.94 -5.66 -18.01
CA GLY A 337 20.86 -6.60 -18.64
C GLY A 337 20.17 -7.57 -19.59
N PHE A 338 20.96 -8.41 -20.24
CA PHE A 338 20.46 -9.40 -21.18
C PHE A 338 19.82 -10.57 -20.43
N VAL A 339 18.63 -10.99 -20.87
CA VAL A 339 18.00 -12.21 -20.35
C VAL A 339 18.74 -13.41 -20.90
N GLU A 340 19.27 -14.24 -20.01
CA GLU A 340 19.99 -15.46 -20.35
C GLU A 340 19.26 -16.69 -19.81
N ARG A 341 19.42 -17.81 -20.51
CA ARG A 341 19.01 -19.12 -19.99
C ARG A 341 20.23 -19.84 -19.43
N TYR A 342 20.15 -20.21 -18.15
CA TYR A 342 21.13 -21.07 -17.52
C TYR A 342 20.58 -22.48 -17.37
N GLU A 343 21.32 -23.45 -17.89
CA GLU A 343 21.00 -24.87 -17.76
C GLU A 343 22.20 -25.65 -17.19
N LYS A 344 21.94 -26.47 -16.17
CA LYS A 344 22.93 -27.41 -15.64
C LYS A 344 22.23 -28.65 -15.08
N LYS A 345 22.45 -29.80 -15.73
CA LYS A 345 21.72 -31.05 -15.45
C LYS A 345 20.21 -30.77 -15.56
N ASP A 346 19.45 -31.06 -14.51
CA ASP A 346 17.99 -30.87 -14.46
C ASP A 346 17.57 -29.46 -14.01
N TYR A 347 18.53 -28.59 -13.67
CA TYR A 347 18.24 -27.21 -13.25
C TYR A 347 18.24 -26.29 -14.47
N ARG A 348 17.11 -25.60 -14.68
CA ARG A 348 16.94 -24.55 -15.70
C ARG A 348 16.37 -23.30 -15.04
N THR A 349 16.86 -22.13 -15.44
CA THR A 349 16.34 -20.83 -14.99
C THR A 349 16.68 -19.76 -16.02
N LEU A 350 15.83 -18.74 -16.11
CA LEU A 350 16.25 -17.46 -16.67
C LEU A 350 17.07 -16.69 -15.64
N GLN A 351 17.94 -15.79 -16.08
CA GLN A 351 18.78 -14.94 -15.23
C GLN A 351 19.23 -13.66 -15.98
N ILE A 352 19.80 -12.71 -15.24
CA ILE A 352 20.63 -11.63 -15.79
C ILE A 352 22.02 -11.71 -15.17
N GLU A 353 23.07 -11.59 -15.98
CA GLU A 353 24.44 -11.39 -15.50
C GLU A 353 24.78 -9.89 -15.46
N VAL A 354 25.31 -9.44 -14.31
CA VAL A 354 25.86 -8.10 -14.16
C VAL A 354 27.35 -8.16 -14.48
N THR A 355 27.74 -7.44 -15.53
CA THR A 355 29.08 -7.45 -16.13
C THR A 355 29.77 -6.09 -16.05
N GLN A 356 29.02 -5.01 -15.76
CA GLN A 356 29.55 -3.66 -15.61
C GLN A 356 28.83 -2.86 -14.51
N PRO A 357 29.49 -1.83 -13.93
CA PRO A 357 28.85 -0.92 -12.99
C PRO A 357 27.63 -0.21 -13.60
N GLY A 358 26.68 0.19 -12.75
CA GLY A 358 25.49 0.96 -13.17
C GLY A 358 24.36 0.13 -13.80
N GLN A 359 24.50 -1.20 -13.90
CA GLN A 359 23.38 -2.08 -14.29
C GLN A 359 22.32 -2.23 -13.20
N ALA A 360 22.61 -1.84 -11.96
CA ALA A 360 21.65 -1.88 -10.87
C ALA A 360 21.39 -0.46 -10.33
N ALA A 361 20.13 -0.14 -10.05
CA ALA A 361 19.74 1.11 -9.40
C ALA A 361 18.82 0.83 -8.19
N PHE A 362 18.87 1.74 -7.21
CA PHE A 362 18.27 1.58 -5.89
C PHE A 362 17.49 2.83 -5.48
N PRO A 363 16.51 2.72 -4.56
CA PRO A 363 15.86 3.87 -3.97
C PRO A 363 16.86 4.74 -3.18
N ALA A 364 16.62 6.05 -3.16
CA ALA A 364 17.35 6.99 -2.30
C ALA A 364 16.83 6.87 -0.85
N LEU A 365 17.37 5.93 -0.08
CA LEU A 365 16.94 5.67 1.30
C LEU A 365 17.31 6.83 2.26
N PRO A 366 16.54 7.03 3.35
CA PRO A 366 16.78 8.12 4.30
C PRO A 366 17.96 7.85 5.26
N TRP A 367 18.50 6.64 5.30
CA TRP A 367 19.61 6.25 6.17
C TRP A 367 20.94 6.49 5.46
N PRO A 368 21.98 6.95 6.18
CA PRO A 368 23.29 7.17 5.58
C PRO A 368 23.85 5.88 4.99
N ASN A 369 24.46 5.99 3.82
CA ASN A 369 25.39 4.99 3.31
C ASN A 369 26.55 4.92 4.31
N GLU A 370 27.02 3.71 4.65
CA GLU A 370 28.12 3.46 5.61
C GLU A 370 29.47 4.16 5.28
N GLU A 371 29.52 5.03 4.26
CA GLU A 371 30.67 5.86 3.89
C GLU A 371 30.71 7.26 4.55
N THR A 372 29.66 7.70 5.27
CA THR A 372 29.68 9.01 5.98
C THR A 372 30.09 8.95 7.46
N GLU A 373 30.50 7.79 7.98
CA GLU A 373 31.28 7.73 9.23
C GLU A 373 32.73 7.31 8.92
N SER A 374 33.46 8.18 8.21
CA SER A 374 34.89 8.28 8.49
C SER A 374 35.00 8.70 9.96
N LYS A 375 35.26 7.74 10.84
CA LYS A 375 35.67 8.02 12.22
C LYS A 375 36.73 9.12 12.16
N PRO A 376 36.57 10.25 12.89
CA PRO A 376 37.68 11.18 13.02
C PRO A 376 38.84 10.40 13.66
N ASP A 377 39.99 10.43 12.98
CA ASP A 377 41.24 9.91 13.52
C ASP A 377 41.39 10.37 14.98
N ARG A 378 41.57 9.40 15.88
CA ARG A 378 42.09 9.61 17.22
C ARG A 378 43.35 8.80 17.39
#